data_AF-A0AAD2G0C9-F1
#
_entry.id   AF-A0AAD2G0C9-F1
#
_cell.length_a   1.000
_cell.length_b   1.000
_cell.length_c   1.000
_cell.angle_alpha   90.00
_cell.angle_beta   90.00
_cell.angle_gamma   90.00
#
_symmetry.space_group_name_H-M   'P 1'
#
loop_
_entity.id
_entity.type
_entity.pdbx_description
1 polymer ?
#
loop_
_entity_poly.entity_id
_entity_poly.type
_entity_poly.pdbx_seq_one_letter_code
_entity_poly.pdbx_strand_id
1 'polypeptide(L)'
;MIFRVSAIARSRAGLIGRRMASSEVSTQASGIHSFASAWYNLFGKSTARYATFMAVGVVGVELLTNSFTDALWEANNSGKTYSQVDWSRFDPPDDDEEDDDDDDDDDDDDDE
;
A
#
# COMPACT_ATOMS: atom_id res chain seq x y z
N MET A 1 6.28 92.28 20.94
CA MET A 1 5.71 91.41 21.99
C MET A 1 5.52 90.03 21.39
N ILE A 2 6.31 89.07 21.85
CA ILE A 2 6.39 87.69 21.36
C ILE A 2 5.56 86.83 22.31
N PHE A 3 4.60 86.06 21.80
CA PHE A 3 4.06 84.91 22.54
C PHE A 3 3.92 83.73 21.58
N ARG A 4 4.92 82.86 21.63
CA ARG A 4 4.85 81.48 21.12
C ARG A 4 4.03 80.67 22.14
N VAL A 5 2.95 80.06 21.69
CA VAL A 5 2.25 79.04 22.50
C VAL A 5 2.79 77.68 22.08
N SER A 6 3.68 77.13 22.91
CA SER A 6 4.18 75.76 22.79
C SER A 6 3.32 74.81 23.63
N ALA A 7 2.95 73.71 22.99
CA ALA A 7 2.59 72.36 23.47
C ALA A 7 2.13 72.13 24.92
N ILE A 8 0.99 71.45 25.05
CA ILE A 8 0.79 70.43 26.10
C ILE A 8 0.31 69.16 25.39
N ALA A 9 1.25 68.28 25.06
CA ALA A 9 0.98 66.89 24.74
C ALA A 9 0.63 66.18 26.06
N ARG A 10 -0.61 65.74 26.22
CA ARG A 10 -1.02 64.90 27.36
C ARG A 10 -0.77 63.45 26.99
N SER A 11 0.40 62.95 27.32
CA SER A 11 0.69 61.52 27.36
C SER A 11 -0.03 60.92 28.58
N ARG A 12 -1.21 60.33 28.35
CA ARG A 12 -1.82 59.42 29.33
C ARG A 12 -1.19 58.04 29.17
N ALA A 13 -0.20 57.79 30.03
CA ALA A 13 0.35 56.47 30.27
C ALA A 13 -0.67 55.58 31.00
N GLY A 14 -0.74 54.30 30.59
CA GLY A 14 -1.05 53.20 31.52
C GLY A 14 -2.48 52.65 31.51
N LEU A 15 -2.95 52.11 30.38
CA LEU A 15 -3.84 50.95 30.45
C LEU A 15 -2.94 49.72 30.61
N ILE A 16 -2.83 49.22 31.85
CA ILE A 16 -2.25 47.91 32.14
C ILE A 16 -3.24 46.87 31.60
N GLY A 17 -3.16 46.63 30.29
CA GLY A 17 -3.78 45.47 29.68
C GLY A 17 -3.09 44.24 30.25
N ARG A 18 -3.86 43.43 31.00
CA ARG A 18 -3.46 42.06 31.33
C ARG A 18 -3.20 41.34 30.01
N ARG A 19 -1.93 41.28 29.58
CA ARG A 19 -1.51 40.29 28.61
C ARG A 19 -1.67 38.96 29.34
N MET A 20 -2.77 38.26 29.06
CA MET A 20 -2.78 36.82 29.27
C MET A 20 -1.62 36.29 28.43
N ALA A 21 -0.54 35.90 29.09
CA ALA A 21 0.44 35.04 28.46
C ALA A 21 -0.34 33.78 28.09
N SER A 22 -0.75 33.69 26.83
CA SER A 22 -1.12 32.41 26.24
C SER A 22 0.15 31.59 26.36
N SER A 23 0.17 30.65 27.30
CA SER A 23 1.08 29.54 27.22
C SER A 23 0.67 28.80 25.95
N GLU A 24 1.33 29.09 24.84
CA GLU A 24 1.33 28.19 23.71
C GLU A 24 1.90 26.88 24.25
N VAL A 25 1.02 25.92 24.51
CA VAL A 25 1.43 24.56 24.74
C VAL A 25 2.07 24.13 23.44
N SER A 26 3.40 24.20 23.41
CA SER A 26 4.24 23.48 22.47
C SER A 26 3.94 22.01 22.69
N THR A 27 2.87 21.54 22.05
CA THR A 27 2.65 20.12 21.80
C THR A 27 3.80 19.72 20.92
N GLN A 28 4.84 19.13 21.53
CA GLN A 28 5.86 18.41 20.80
C GLN A 28 5.11 17.44 19.88
N ALA A 29 5.06 17.77 18.59
CA ALA A 29 4.25 17.04 17.63
C ALA A 29 4.76 15.60 17.62
N SER A 30 4.00 14.71 18.24
CA SER A 30 4.21 13.27 18.15
C SER A 30 4.27 12.90 16.66
N GLY A 31 5.13 11.96 16.27
CA GLY A 31 5.30 11.59 14.85
C GLY A 31 3.98 11.20 14.16
N ILE A 32 2.99 10.74 14.93
CA ILE A 32 1.63 10.47 14.47
C ILE A 32 0.91 11.78 14.09
N HIS A 33 1.09 12.86 14.84
CA HIS A 33 0.49 14.16 14.54
C HIS A 33 1.11 14.81 13.29
N SER A 34 2.43 14.68 13.09
CA SER A 34 3.08 15.17 11.86
C SER A 34 2.67 14.35 10.64
N PHE A 35 2.54 13.04 10.77
CA PHE A 35 2.02 12.19 9.70
C PHE A 35 0.55 12.50 9.38
N ALA A 36 -0.32 12.54 10.39
CA ALA A 36 -1.74 12.79 10.20
C ALA A 36 -2.00 14.16 9.56
N SER A 37 -1.27 15.19 9.99
CA SER A 37 -1.35 16.51 9.37
C SER A 37 -0.86 16.51 7.92
N ALA A 38 0.26 15.82 7.60
CA ALA A 38 0.74 15.68 6.23
C ALA A 38 -0.25 14.92 5.33
N TRP A 39 -0.78 13.79 5.79
CA TRP A 39 -1.78 13.00 5.08
C TRP A 39 -3.06 13.80 4.82
N TYR A 40 -3.57 14.50 5.85
CA TYR A 40 -4.76 15.33 5.72
C TYR A 40 -4.53 16.47 4.72
N ASN A 41 -3.35 17.11 4.76
CA ASN A 41 -2.99 18.17 3.82
C ASN A 41 -2.94 17.66 2.37
N LEU A 42 -2.53 16.41 2.15
CA LEU A 42 -2.37 15.81 0.82
C LEU A 42 -3.69 15.27 0.26
N PHE A 43 -4.41 14.47 1.07
CA PHE A 43 -5.61 13.72 0.63
C PHE A 43 -6.91 14.22 1.27
N GLY A 44 -6.87 14.62 2.54
CA GLY A 44 -8.07 14.92 3.34
C GLY A 44 -8.69 16.32 3.15
N LYS A 45 -7.95 17.30 2.63
CA LYS A 45 -8.43 18.69 2.47
C LYS A 45 -9.53 18.86 1.42
N SER A 46 -9.64 17.95 0.46
CA SER A 46 -10.63 18.04 -0.63
C SER A 46 -11.47 16.78 -0.64
N THR A 47 -12.79 16.93 -0.63
CA THR A 47 -13.74 15.81 -0.68
C THR A 47 -13.49 14.91 -1.89
N ALA A 48 -13.22 15.49 -3.06
CA ALA A 48 -12.92 14.72 -4.26
C ALA A 48 -11.62 13.91 -4.11
N ARG A 49 -10.54 14.52 -3.59
CA ARG A 49 -9.26 13.81 -3.37
C ARG A 49 -9.40 12.70 -2.33
N TYR A 50 -10.12 12.96 -1.25
CA TYR A 50 -10.38 11.98 -0.21
C TYR A 50 -11.19 10.79 -0.76
N ALA A 51 -12.24 11.05 -1.54
CA ALA A 51 -13.03 10.00 -2.17
C ALA A 51 -12.19 9.15 -3.14
N THR A 52 -11.35 9.78 -3.97
CA THR A 52 -10.43 9.04 -4.87
C THR A 52 -9.40 8.23 -4.09
N PHE A 53 -8.81 8.80 -3.03
CA PHE A 53 -7.87 8.08 -2.17
C PHE A 53 -8.53 6.83 -1.55
N MET A 54 -9.77 6.95 -1.07
CA MET A 54 -10.51 5.80 -0.53
C MET A 54 -10.81 4.75 -1.60
N ALA A 55 -11.28 5.17 -2.78
CA ALA A 55 -11.59 4.23 -3.87
C ALA A 55 -10.35 3.43 -4.30
N VAL A 56 -9.23 4.11 -4.55
CA VAL A 56 -7.96 3.46 -4.92
C VAL A 56 -7.41 2.64 -3.76
N GLY A 57 -7.52 3.15 -2.53
CA GLY A 57 -7.06 2.48 -1.32
C GLY A 57 -7.78 1.15 -1.08
N VAL A 58 -9.11 1.11 -1.25
CA VAL A 58 -9.89 -0.14 -1.12
C VAL A 58 -9.45 -1.17 -2.15
N VAL A 59 -9.38 -0.79 -3.42
CA VAL A 59 -8.93 -1.70 -4.50
C VAL A 59 -7.50 -2.18 -4.23
N GLY A 60 -6.60 -1.29 -3.81
CA GLY A 60 -5.22 -1.65 -3.49
C GLY A 60 -5.12 -2.64 -2.32
N VAL A 61 -5.88 -2.41 -1.24
CA VAL A 61 -5.90 -3.31 -0.09
C VAL A 61 -6.51 -4.66 -0.47
N GLU A 62 -7.56 -4.70 -1.28
CA GLU A 62 -8.17 -5.94 -1.76
C GLU A 62 -7.16 -6.81 -2.52
N LEU A 63 -6.44 -6.22 -3.48
CA LEU A 63 -5.40 -6.94 -4.25
C LEU A 63 -4.28 -7.49 -3.37
N LEU A 64 -3.82 -6.69 -2.40
CA LEU A 64 -2.77 -7.12 -1.47
C LEU A 64 -3.27 -8.23 -0.55
N THR A 65 -4.50 -8.09 -0.04
CA THR A 65 -5.07 -9.03 0.92
C THR A 65 -5.30 -10.38 0.28
N ASN A 66 -5.79 -10.42 -0.97
CA ASN A 66 -6.00 -11.68 -1.70
C ASN A 66 -4.71 -12.52 -1.75
N SER A 67 -3.65 -11.97 -2.33
CA SER A 67 -2.37 -12.67 -2.46
C SER A 67 -1.71 -12.97 -1.11
N PHE A 68 -1.85 -12.07 -0.13
CA PHE A 68 -1.25 -12.26 1.18
C PHE A 68 -1.95 -13.36 1.99
N THR A 69 -3.29 -13.36 1.97
CA THR A 69 -4.09 -14.37 2.65
C THR A 69 -3.89 -15.74 2.02
N ASP A 70 -3.84 -15.84 0.68
CA ASP A 70 -3.54 -17.09 -0.02
C ASP A 70 -2.16 -17.63 0.34
N ALA A 71 -1.14 -16.77 0.36
CA ALA A 71 0.22 -17.16 0.73
C ALA A 71 0.31 -17.64 2.19
N LEU A 72 -0.37 -16.96 3.12
CA LEU A 72 -0.45 -17.38 4.52
C LEU A 72 -1.16 -18.71 4.68
N TRP A 73 -2.25 -18.90 3.94
CA TRP A 73 -3.02 -20.13 3.95
C TRP A 73 -2.21 -21.29 3.39
N GLU A 74 -1.55 -21.08 2.26
CA GLU A 74 -0.70 -22.07 1.60
C GLU A 74 0.52 -22.44 2.46
N ALA A 75 1.17 -21.45 3.08
CA ALA A 75 2.28 -21.70 4.00
C ALA A 75 1.86 -22.58 5.19
N ASN A 76 0.66 -22.36 5.72
CA ASN A 76 0.12 -23.17 6.82
C ASN A 76 -0.40 -24.56 6.37
N ASN A 77 -0.68 -24.73 5.08
CA ASN A 77 -1.19 -25.98 4.50
C ASN A 77 -0.21 -26.60 3.50
N SER A 78 1.08 -26.34 3.67
CA SER A 78 2.14 -26.82 2.78
C SER A 78 2.13 -28.36 2.67
N GLY A 79 2.24 -28.85 1.44
CA GLY A 79 2.19 -30.26 1.07
C GLY A 79 0.80 -30.90 1.07
N LYS A 80 -0.26 -30.13 1.36
CA LYS A 80 -1.65 -30.65 1.40
C LYS A 80 -2.53 -30.09 0.30
N THR A 81 -2.09 -29.06 -0.42
CA THR A 81 -2.84 -28.47 -1.53
C THR A 81 -2.60 -29.26 -2.81
N TYR A 82 -3.65 -29.39 -3.63
CA TYR A 82 -3.61 -30.09 -4.92
C TYR A 82 -2.47 -29.62 -5.84
N SER A 83 -2.14 -28.32 -5.78
CA SER A 83 -1.06 -27.70 -6.54
C SER A 83 0.35 -28.11 -6.10
N GLN A 84 0.51 -28.64 -4.89
CA GLN A 84 1.80 -29.01 -4.30
C GLN A 84 2.01 -30.54 -4.24
N VAL A 85 0.96 -31.32 -4.55
CA VAL A 85 1.05 -32.78 -4.64
C VAL A 85 1.74 -33.15 -5.93
N ASP A 86 2.78 -33.98 -5.82
CA ASP A 86 3.44 -34.58 -6.97
C ASP A 86 2.59 -35.72 -7.53
N TRP A 87 1.94 -35.46 -8.66
CA TRP A 87 1.06 -36.41 -9.34
C TRP A 87 1.82 -37.50 -10.09
N SER A 88 3.10 -37.27 -10.43
CA SER A 88 3.94 -38.26 -11.13
C SER A 88 4.22 -39.50 -10.29
N ARG A 89 4.07 -39.39 -8.97
CA ARG A 89 4.14 -40.53 -8.04
C ARG A 89 3.03 -41.57 -8.29
N PHE A 90 1.93 -41.17 -8.91
CA PHE A 90 0.78 -42.03 -9.16
C PHE A 90 0.70 -42.50 -10.60
N ASP A 91 1.61 -42.07 -11.47
CA ASP A 91 1.70 -42.63 -12.81
C ASP A 91 2.10 -44.11 -12.67
N PRO A 92 1.35 -45.03 -13.31
CA PRO A 92 1.80 -46.42 -13.40
C PRO A 92 3.19 -46.40 -14.03
N PRO A 93 4.16 -47.18 -13.52
CA PRO A 93 5.44 -47.32 -14.20
C PRO A 93 5.11 -47.74 -15.63
N ASP A 94 5.57 -46.95 -16.61
CA ASP A 94 5.57 -47.36 -18.01
C ASP A 94 6.36 -48.67 -18.04
N ASP A 95 5.62 -49.76 -18.19
CA ASP A 95 6.13 -51.10 -18.44
C ASP A 95 6.58 -51.11 -19.90
N ASP A 96 7.59 -50.28 -20.21
CA ASP A 96 8.35 -50.29 -21.45
C ASP A 96 9.28 -51.52 -21.41
N GLU A 97 8.69 -52.71 -21.29
CA GLU A 97 9.35 -53.95 -21.65
C GLU A 97 9.37 -54.03 -23.19
N GLU A 98 10.53 -53.68 -23.73
CA GLU A 98 11.14 -54.17 -24.98
C GLU A 98 10.31 -55.24 -25.73
N ASP A 99 9.72 -54.89 -26.87
CA ASP A 99 9.45 -55.87 -27.93
C ASP A 99 9.97 -55.32 -29.27
N ASP A 100 11.23 -55.69 -29.50
CA ASP A 100 12.02 -55.50 -30.71
C ASP A 100 11.56 -56.55 -31.74
N ASP A 101 10.41 -56.34 -32.39
CA ASP A 101 9.99 -57.13 -33.55
C ASP A 101 10.25 -56.33 -34.83
N ASP A 102 11.51 -56.43 -35.24
CA ASP A 102 12.08 -56.16 -36.56
C ASP A 102 11.43 -57.12 -37.58
N ASP A 103 10.27 -56.76 -38.15
CA ASP A 103 9.68 -57.48 -39.29
C ASP A 103 9.87 -56.67 -40.58
N ASP A 104 11.00 -56.98 -41.19
CA ASP A 104 11.54 -56.58 -42.49
C ASP A 104 10.62 -57.10 -43.62
N ASP A 105 9.53 -56.38 -43.94
CA ASP A 105 8.65 -56.71 -45.08
C ASP A 105 9.15 -56.03 -46.36
N ASP A 106 10.09 -56.72 -46.98
CA ASP A 106 10.68 -56.52 -48.30
C ASP A 106 9.59 -56.75 -49.37
N ASP A 107 8.77 -55.73 -49.66
CA ASP A 107 7.78 -55.78 -50.75
C ASP A 107 8.40 -55.22 -52.06
N ASP A 108 9.03 -56.17 -52.76
CA ASP A 108 9.45 -56.12 -54.16
C ASP A 108 8.20 -56.11 -55.09
N ASP A 109 8.38 -55.60 -56.31
CA ASP A 109 7.48 -55.69 -57.48
C ASP A 109 6.15 -54.90 -57.49
N ASP A 110 6.08 -53.82 -58.30
CA ASP A 110 5.69 -53.95 -59.73
C ASP A 110 5.56 -52.57 -60.42
N ASP A 111 6.20 -52.50 -61.59
CA ASP A 111 6.13 -51.42 -62.58
C ASP A 111 4.72 -51.26 -63.21
N GLU A 112 4.16 -50.04 -63.22
CA GLU A 112 3.41 -49.45 -64.38
C GLU A 112 3.14 -47.94 -64.26
#